data_AF-A0A3B4ZS15-F1
#
_entry.id   AF-A0A3B4ZS15-F1
#
_cell.length_a   1.000
_cell.length_b   1.000
_cell.length_c   1.000
_cell.angle_alpha   90.00
_cell.angle_beta   90.00
_cell.angle_gamma   90.00
#
_symmetry.space_group_name_H-M   'P 1'
#
loop_
_entity.id
_entity.type
_entity.pdbx_description
1 polymer ?
#
loop_
_entity_poly.entity_id
_entity_poly.type
_entity_poly.pdbx_seq_one_letter_code
_entity_poly.pdbx_strand_id
1 'polypeptide(L)'
;MAIGQEDPERYLFVDRAVVYNPAAQADWTAKRLVWIPSERNGFEAASIREERGDEVVVELAENGKKAVVNKDDIQKMNPPKFSKVEDMAELTCLNEASVLHNLKDRYYSGLIYTYSGLFCVVINPYKNLPIYSENIIEMYRGKKRHEMPPHIYAISESAYRCMLQDREDQSILCTGESGAGKTENTKKVIQYLAHVASSHKGRKDHNIPGELERQLLQANPILESFGNAKTVKNDNSSRFGKFIRINFDVTGYIVGANIETCILF
;
A
#
# COMPACT_ATOMS: atom_id res chain seq x y z
N MET A 1 -16.48 -22.23 -19.53
CA MET A 1 -15.02 -22.15 -19.47
C MET A 1 -14.68 -21.12 -18.40
N ALA A 2 -14.28 -21.58 -17.20
CA ALA A 2 -13.87 -20.68 -16.13
C ALA A 2 -12.52 -20.08 -16.51
N ILE A 3 -12.49 -18.77 -16.76
CA ILE A 3 -11.25 -18.00 -16.84
C ILE A 3 -10.59 -18.18 -15.48
N GLY A 4 -9.35 -18.70 -15.45
CA GLY A 4 -8.64 -19.02 -14.22
C GLY A 4 -8.67 -17.84 -13.26
N GLN A 5 -9.43 -17.96 -12.17
CA GLN A 5 -9.41 -16.99 -11.09
C GLN A 5 -8.02 -17.03 -10.49
N GLU A 6 -7.22 -16.01 -10.78
CA GLU A 6 -5.95 -15.83 -10.09
C GLU A 6 -6.22 -15.72 -8.59
N ASP A 7 -5.50 -16.53 -7.82
CA ASP A 7 -5.61 -16.57 -6.36
C ASP A 7 -5.28 -15.19 -5.76
N PRO A 8 -6.25 -14.52 -5.11
CA PRO A 8 -6.03 -13.20 -4.52
C PRO A 8 -4.99 -13.21 -3.41
N GLU A 9 -4.76 -14.36 -2.76
CA GLU A 9 -3.78 -14.47 -1.69
C GLU A 9 -2.36 -14.18 -2.19
N ARG A 10 -2.05 -14.55 -3.44
CA ARG A 10 -0.74 -14.26 -4.07
C ARG A 10 -0.43 -12.75 -4.15
N TYR A 11 -1.46 -11.91 -4.18
CA TYR A 11 -1.34 -10.45 -4.28
C TYR A 11 -1.46 -9.73 -2.94
N LEU A 12 -1.57 -10.47 -1.84
CA LEU A 12 -1.65 -9.94 -0.48
C LEU A 12 -0.56 -10.51 0.43
N PHE A 13 -0.29 -11.81 0.32
CA PHE A 13 0.63 -12.52 1.19
C PHE A 13 2.00 -12.68 0.54
N VAL A 14 3.04 -12.50 1.35
CA VAL A 14 4.42 -12.79 0.96
C VAL A 14 4.64 -14.29 1.05
N ASP A 15 5.13 -14.90 -0.03
CA ASP A 15 5.61 -16.29 0.01
C ASP A 15 6.90 -16.38 0.84
N ARG A 16 6.74 -16.69 2.14
CA ARG A 16 7.85 -16.75 3.10
C ARG A 16 8.79 -17.94 2.84
N ALA A 17 8.33 -18.98 2.14
CA ALA A 17 9.18 -20.12 1.79
C ALA A 17 10.29 -19.71 0.81
N VAL A 18 10.03 -18.70 -0.03
CA VAL A 18 11.00 -18.13 -0.98
C VAL A 18 11.92 -17.10 -0.31
N VAL A 19 11.44 -16.41 0.73
CA VAL A 19 12.19 -15.33 1.42
C VAL A 19 13.30 -15.87 2.32
N TYR A 20 13.09 -17.00 3.00
CA TYR A 20 14.11 -17.58 3.88
C TYR A 20 14.99 -18.59 3.14
N ASN A 21 16.11 -18.11 2.60
CA ASN A 21 17.15 -18.95 2.00
C ASN A 21 18.47 -18.84 2.79
N PRO A 22 18.91 -19.90 3.50
CA PRO A 22 20.19 -19.92 4.20
C PRO A 22 21.39 -19.57 3.32
N ALA A 23 21.37 -19.93 2.03
CA ALA A 23 22.43 -19.60 1.09
C ALA A 23 22.51 -18.08 0.82
N ALA A 24 21.37 -17.40 0.75
CA ALA A 24 21.33 -15.94 0.59
C ALA A 24 21.90 -15.22 1.81
N GLN A 25 21.62 -15.73 3.02
CA GLN A 25 22.17 -15.17 4.26
C GLN A 25 23.70 -15.35 4.34
N ALA A 26 24.21 -16.52 3.93
CA ALA A 26 25.65 -16.77 3.84
C ALA A 26 26.32 -15.85 2.81
N ASP A 27 25.71 -15.68 1.63
CA ASP A 27 26.23 -14.83 0.56
C ASP A 27 26.28 -13.35 0.95
N TRP A 28 25.22 -12.84 1.60
CA TRP A 28 25.17 -11.48 2.12
C TRP A 28 26.30 -11.20 3.11
N THR A 29 26.54 -12.15 4.03
CA THR A 29 27.58 -12.02 5.05
C THR A 29 28.97 -12.06 4.41
N ALA A 30 29.19 -12.97 3.46
CA ALA A 30 30.48 -13.17 2.80
C ALA A 30 30.86 -11.98 1.90
N LYS A 31 29.89 -11.33 1.24
CA LYS A 31 30.15 -10.31 0.23
C LYS A 31 30.16 -8.87 0.75
N ARG A 32 29.92 -8.61 2.05
CA ARG A 32 29.84 -7.24 2.61
C ARG A 32 28.99 -6.31 1.71
N LEU A 33 27.77 -6.76 1.39
CA LEU A 33 26.92 -6.05 0.42
C LEU A 33 26.46 -4.69 0.94
N VAL A 34 26.43 -3.72 0.03
CA VAL A 34 26.00 -2.33 0.24
C VAL A 34 25.20 -1.83 -0.95
N TRP A 35 24.49 -0.73 -0.76
CA TRP A 35 23.83 0.03 -1.81
C TRP A 35 24.70 1.19 -2.25
N ILE A 36 24.79 1.42 -3.56
CA ILE A 36 25.45 2.59 -4.15
C ILE A 36 24.51 3.32 -5.12
N PRO A 37 24.71 4.62 -5.40
CA PRO A 37 23.90 5.36 -6.35
C PRO A 37 23.98 4.79 -7.78
N SER A 38 22.86 4.84 -8.50
CA SER A 38 22.74 4.36 -9.88
C SER A 38 21.83 5.30 -10.68
N GLU A 39 22.33 5.85 -11.80
CA GLU A 39 21.52 6.72 -12.67
C GLU A 39 20.29 6.01 -13.23
N ARG A 40 20.37 4.69 -13.42
CA ARG A 40 19.29 3.89 -14.02
C ARG A 40 18.30 3.38 -12.97
N ASN A 41 18.81 2.91 -11.83
CA ASN A 41 18.01 2.18 -10.84
C ASN A 41 17.73 3.01 -9.56
N GLY A 42 18.25 4.22 -9.46
CA GLY A 42 18.33 4.99 -8.21
C GLY A 42 19.46 4.47 -7.33
N PHE A 43 19.37 3.19 -6.94
CA PHE A 43 20.40 2.46 -6.21
C PHE A 43 20.61 1.05 -6.75
N GLU A 44 21.82 0.53 -6.61
CA GLU A 44 22.18 -0.84 -6.99
C GLU A 44 23.07 -1.52 -5.95
N ALA A 45 22.98 -2.85 -5.88
CA ALA A 45 23.73 -3.64 -4.92
C ALA A 45 25.19 -3.81 -5.37
N ALA A 46 26.12 -3.61 -4.46
CA ALA A 46 27.55 -3.77 -4.70
C ALA A 46 28.26 -4.41 -3.49
N SER A 47 29.40 -5.03 -3.74
CA SER A 47 30.28 -5.63 -2.73
C SER A 47 31.51 -4.75 -2.53
N ILE A 48 31.84 -4.43 -1.28
CA ILE A 48 33.07 -3.68 -0.97
C ILE A 48 34.29 -4.59 -1.21
N ARG A 49 35.24 -4.12 -2.02
CA ARG A 49 36.51 -4.82 -2.30
C ARG A 49 37.71 -4.21 -1.60
N GLU A 50 37.83 -2.89 -1.63
CA GLU A 50 38.99 -2.17 -1.08
C GLU A 50 38.55 -0.80 -0.56
N GLU A 51 39.05 -0.39 0.60
CA GLU A 51 38.82 0.95 1.17
C GLU A 51 40.11 1.77 1.02
N ARG A 52 40.04 2.93 0.35
CA ARG A 52 41.16 3.81 0.03
C ARG A 52 40.90 5.22 0.57
N GLY A 53 41.04 5.38 1.89
CA GLY A 53 40.75 6.66 2.55
C GLY A 53 39.26 7.00 2.42
N ASP A 54 38.96 8.07 1.66
CA ASP A 54 37.60 8.57 1.43
C ASP A 54 36.88 7.89 0.25
N GLU A 55 37.61 7.10 -0.55
CA GLU A 55 37.06 6.34 -1.66
C GLU A 55 37.01 4.85 -1.36
N VAL A 56 36.03 4.16 -1.95
CA VAL A 56 35.86 2.71 -1.82
C VAL A 56 35.73 2.10 -3.21
N VAL A 57 36.54 1.07 -3.47
CA VAL A 57 36.40 0.22 -4.65
C VAL A 57 35.33 -0.81 -4.37
N VAL A 58 34.25 -0.74 -5.14
CA VAL A 58 33.10 -1.64 -5.06
C VAL A 58 32.97 -2.46 -6.35
N GLU A 59 32.36 -3.63 -6.24
CA GLU A 59 32.04 -4.49 -7.37
C GLU A 59 30.53 -4.70 -7.44
N LEU A 60 29.90 -4.33 -8.55
CA LEU A 60 28.46 -4.44 -8.75
C LEU A 60 28.01 -5.90 -8.70
N ALA A 61 26.96 -6.18 -7.94
CA ALA A 61 26.44 -7.54 -7.78
C ALA A 61 25.79 -8.08 -9.07
N GLU A 62 25.27 -7.19 -9.94
CA GLU A 62 24.54 -7.59 -11.16
C GLU A 62 25.47 -8.04 -12.29
N ASN A 63 26.60 -7.35 -12.50
CA ASN A 63 27.46 -7.56 -13.68
C ASN A 63 28.95 -7.71 -13.35
N GLY A 64 29.35 -7.66 -12.08
CA GLY A 64 30.75 -7.79 -11.64
C GLY A 64 31.65 -6.61 -12.02
N LYS A 65 31.10 -5.51 -12.54
CA LYS A 65 31.87 -4.31 -12.90
C LYS A 65 32.39 -3.65 -11.63
N LYS A 66 33.66 -3.23 -11.66
CA LYS A 66 34.26 -2.45 -10.57
C LYS A 66 33.97 -0.96 -10.77
N ALA A 67 33.64 -0.29 -9.68
CA ALA A 67 33.45 1.15 -9.62
C ALA A 67 34.17 1.70 -8.38
N VAL A 68 34.52 2.99 -8.45
CA VAL A 68 35.05 3.73 -7.29
C VAL A 68 33.97 4.72 -6.91
N VAL A 69 33.57 4.71 -5.63
CA VAL A 69 32.54 5.60 -5.08
C VAL A 69 33.08 6.24 -3.80
N ASN A 70 32.55 7.41 -3.46
CA ASN A 70 32.85 8.02 -2.18
C ASN A 70 32.26 7.16 -1.05
N LYS A 71 32.97 7.05 0.07
CA LYS A 71 32.52 6.31 1.25
C LYS A 71 31.17 6.82 1.78
N ASP A 72 30.91 8.11 1.66
CA ASP A 72 29.67 8.76 2.12
C ASP A 72 28.46 8.45 1.23
N ASP A 73 28.67 8.05 -0.02
CA ASP A 73 27.61 7.66 -0.95
C ASP A 73 27.11 6.23 -0.72
N ILE A 74 27.80 5.45 0.12
CA ILE A 74 27.50 4.05 0.39
C ILE A 74 26.42 3.93 1.47
N GLN A 75 25.32 3.25 1.16
CA GLN A 75 24.27 2.94 2.13
C GLN A 75 24.31 1.47 2.55
N LYS A 76 24.09 1.20 3.84
CA LYS A 76 24.07 -0.16 4.39
C LYS A 76 22.92 -0.99 3.80
N MET A 77 23.20 -2.23 3.40
CA MET A 77 22.18 -3.15 2.90
C MET A 77 21.59 -3.99 4.03
N ASN A 78 20.25 -4.08 4.09
CA ASN A 78 19.58 -4.96 5.04
C ASN A 78 19.83 -6.45 4.71
N PRO A 79 19.88 -7.34 5.72
CA PRO A 79 19.97 -8.77 5.49
C PRO A 79 18.78 -9.33 4.67
N PRO A 80 18.97 -10.44 3.92
CA PRO A 80 17.92 -11.04 3.07
C PRO A 80 16.63 -11.40 3.79
N LYS A 81 16.68 -11.65 5.11
CA LYS A 81 15.48 -11.89 5.94
C LYS A 81 14.47 -10.74 5.91
N PHE A 82 14.89 -9.54 5.51
CA PHE A 82 14.06 -8.35 5.34
C PHE A 82 13.59 -8.14 3.90
N SER A 83 13.66 -9.17 3.04
CA SER A 83 13.06 -9.08 1.70
C SER A 83 11.54 -9.00 1.82
N LYS A 84 10.94 -8.02 1.14
CA LYS A 84 9.49 -7.79 1.05
C LYS A 84 8.81 -7.59 2.39
N VAL A 85 9.45 -6.92 3.35
CA VAL A 85 8.85 -6.62 4.67
C VAL A 85 7.51 -5.90 4.52
N GLU A 86 6.57 -6.26 5.38
CA GLU A 86 5.22 -5.69 5.40
C GLU A 86 5.22 -4.28 6.01
N ASP A 87 6.08 -4.02 7.00
CA ASP A 87 6.30 -2.71 7.59
C ASP A 87 7.78 -2.30 7.49
N MET A 88 8.03 -1.20 6.78
CA MET A 88 9.39 -0.68 6.60
C MET A 88 10.02 -0.17 7.89
N ALA A 89 9.22 0.07 8.95
CA ALA A 89 9.76 0.38 10.28
C ALA A 89 10.52 -0.79 10.91
N GLU A 90 10.36 -2.01 10.41
CA GLU A 90 11.09 -3.20 10.89
C GLU A 90 12.50 -3.33 10.30
N LEU A 91 12.84 -2.54 9.27
CA LEU A 91 14.15 -2.56 8.65
C LEU A 91 15.23 -2.14 9.66
N THR A 92 16.32 -2.90 9.74
CA THR A 92 17.46 -2.55 10.62
C THR A 92 18.20 -1.32 10.12
N CYS A 93 18.38 -1.21 8.81
CA CYS A 93 18.98 -0.06 8.14
C CYS A 93 17.88 0.71 7.42
N LEU A 94 17.40 1.80 8.02
CA LEU A 94 16.42 2.68 7.38
C LEU A 94 17.16 3.74 6.56
N ASN A 95 17.28 3.50 5.26
CA ASN A 95 17.88 4.40 4.28
C ASN A 95 17.07 4.40 2.99
N GLU A 96 17.31 5.41 2.15
CA GLU A 96 16.56 5.63 0.91
C GLU A 96 16.63 4.41 -0.01
N ALA A 97 17.82 3.81 -0.15
CA ALA A 97 18.01 2.62 -0.98
C ALA A 97 17.18 1.42 -0.49
N SER A 98 17.12 1.19 0.82
CA SER A 98 16.37 0.06 1.39
C SER A 98 14.86 0.24 1.29
N VAL A 99 14.38 1.48 1.47
CA VAL A 99 12.96 1.81 1.27
C VAL A 99 12.57 1.61 -0.20
N LEU A 100 13.37 2.17 -1.13
CA LEU A 100 13.14 2.00 -2.57
C LEU A 100 13.16 0.52 -2.98
N HIS A 101 14.15 -0.23 -2.50
CA HIS A 101 14.28 -1.66 -2.79
C HIS A 101 13.07 -2.47 -2.30
N ASN A 102 12.64 -2.26 -1.05
CA ASN A 102 11.50 -2.99 -0.51
C ASN A 102 10.21 -2.70 -1.29
N LEU A 103 9.96 -1.42 -1.59
CA LEU A 103 8.82 -0.99 -2.40
C LEU A 103 8.87 -1.59 -3.82
N LYS A 104 10.04 -1.58 -4.45
CA LYS A 104 10.26 -2.14 -5.80
C LYS A 104 9.98 -3.64 -5.82
N ASP A 105 10.57 -4.41 -4.91
CA ASP A 105 10.41 -5.87 -4.83
C ASP A 105 8.96 -6.28 -4.56
N ARG A 106 8.29 -5.57 -3.65
CA ARG A 106 6.87 -5.79 -3.33
C ARG A 106 5.99 -5.47 -4.54
N TYR A 107 6.23 -4.32 -5.19
CA TYR A 107 5.48 -3.91 -6.38
C TYR A 107 5.58 -4.94 -7.52
N TYR A 108 6.79 -5.41 -7.86
CA TYR A 108 6.96 -6.44 -8.89
C TYR A 108 6.40 -7.81 -8.49
N SER A 109 6.20 -8.05 -7.19
CA SER A 109 5.48 -9.22 -6.69
C SER A 109 3.96 -9.04 -6.67
N GLY A 110 3.46 -7.86 -7.07
CA GLY A 110 2.03 -7.52 -7.05
C GLY A 110 1.50 -7.05 -5.69
N LEU A 111 2.38 -6.83 -4.71
CA LEU A 111 2.07 -6.36 -3.37
C LEU A 111 2.16 -4.83 -3.34
N ILE A 112 1.04 -4.15 -3.56
CA ILE A 112 1.03 -2.68 -3.74
C ILE A 112 0.94 -1.87 -2.45
N TYR A 113 0.50 -2.50 -1.36
CA TYR A 113 0.37 -1.88 -0.04
C TYR A 113 1.56 -2.27 0.83
N THR A 114 2.20 -1.29 1.46
CA THR A 114 3.33 -1.49 2.38
C THR A 114 3.23 -0.50 3.52
N TYR A 115 3.32 -0.96 4.76
CA TYR A 115 3.34 -0.09 5.92
C TYR A 115 4.68 0.65 6.05
N SER A 116 4.62 1.84 6.65
CA SER A 116 5.77 2.66 6.99
C SER A 116 5.49 3.30 8.36
N GLY A 117 5.64 2.49 9.43
CA GLY A 117 5.31 2.92 10.78
C GLY A 117 3.81 3.23 10.90
N LEU A 118 3.42 4.48 11.13
CA LEU A 118 2.00 4.83 11.28
C LEU A 118 1.25 4.95 9.94
N PHE A 119 1.97 5.13 8.84
CA PHE A 119 1.39 5.37 7.51
C PHE A 119 1.43 4.12 6.64
N CYS A 120 0.77 4.19 5.48
CA CYS A 120 0.81 3.15 4.46
C CYS A 120 1.18 3.78 3.11
N VAL A 121 2.21 3.21 2.48
CA VAL A 121 2.64 3.55 1.12
C VAL A 121 1.91 2.65 0.15
N VAL A 122 1.31 3.26 -0.88
CA VAL A 122 0.55 2.55 -1.92
C VAL A 122 1.10 2.92 -3.28
N ILE A 123 1.52 1.92 -4.05
CA ILE A 123 2.00 2.13 -5.43
C ILE A 123 0.88 1.74 -6.39
N ASN A 124 0.51 2.66 -7.29
CA ASN A 124 -0.54 2.41 -8.26
C ASN A 124 -0.18 1.22 -9.18
N PRO A 125 -0.96 0.12 -9.18
CA PRO A 125 -0.64 -1.06 -9.99
C PRO A 125 -0.81 -0.85 -11.49
N TYR A 126 -1.60 0.13 -11.94
CA TYR A 126 -2.06 0.28 -13.33
C TYR A 126 -2.67 -1.00 -13.93
N LYS A 127 -3.12 -1.92 -13.08
CA LYS A 127 -3.82 -3.16 -13.44
C LYS A 127 -4.87 -3.48 -12.38
N ASN A 128 -5.90 -4.22 -12.80
CA ASN A 128 -6.89 -4.74 -11.89
C ASN A 128 -6.27 -5.91 -11.10
N LEU A 129 -6.19 -5.77 -9.78
CA LEU A 129 -5.78 -6.83 -8.87
C LEU A 129 -7.02 -7.46 -8.21
N PRO A 130 -7.08 -8.79 -8.04
CA PRO A 130 -8.23 -9.48 -7.43
C PRO A 130 -8.33 -9.30 -5.90
N ILE A 131 -7.80 -8.21 -5.34
CA ILE A 131 -7.68 -7.97 -3.88
C ILE A 131 -8.85 -7.17 -3.29
N TYR A 132 -9.88 -6.87 -4.09
CA TYR A 132 -11.04 -6.04 -3.69
C TYR A 132 -12.37 -6.78 -3.87
N SER A 133 -12.52 -7.93 -3.22
CA SER A 133 -13.76 -8.72 -3.21
C SER A 133 -14.40 -8.77 -1.82
N GLU A 134 -15.66 -9.18 -1.75
CA GLU A 134 -16.38 -9.39 -0.48
C GLU A 134 -15.66 -10.40 0.42
N ASN A 135 -15.10 -11.46 -0.15
CA ASN A 135 -14.30 -12.43 0.60
C ASN A 135 -13.11 -11.76 1.29
N ILE A 136 -12.42 -10.84 0.60
CA ILE A 136 -11.32 -10.08 1.22
C ILE A 136 -11.84 -9.12 2.30
N ILE A 137 -13.01 -8.48 2.12
CA ILE A 137 -13.61 -7.63 3.16
C ILE A 137 -13.81 -8.44 4.45
N GLU A 138 -14.42 -9.62 4.37
CA GLU A 138 -14.64 -10.49 5.53
C GLU A 138 -13.33 -11.00 6.15
N MET A 139 -12.29 -11.24 5.34
CA MET A 139 -10.96 -11.61 5.86
C MET A 139 -10.36 -10.51 6.75
N TYR A 140 -10.56 -9.24 6.44
CA TYR A 140 -10.04 -8.11 7.23
C TYR A 140 -10.95 -7.67 8.37
N ARG A 141 -12.23 -8.06 8.35
CA ARG A 141 -13.22 -7.65 9.35
C ARG A 141 -12.82 -8.10 10.76
N GLY A 142 -12.79 -7.16 11.70
CA GLY A 142 -12.42 -7.41 13.10
C GLY A 142 -10.96 -7.76 13.33
N LYS A 143 -10.10 -7.73 12.30
CA LYS A 143 -8.69 -8.10 12.42
C LYS A 143 -7.83 -6.93 12.85
N LYS A 144 -6.85 -7.21 13.71
CA LYS A 144 -5.80 -6.24 14.04
C LYS A 144 -4.79 -6.14 12.90
N ARG A 145 -4.09 -5.01 12.88
CA ARG A 145 -3.10 -4.65 11.86
C ARG A 145 -2.02 -5.70 11.59
N HIS A 146 -1.60 -6.47 12.59
CA HIS A 146 -0.54 -7.50 12.45
C HIS A 146 -1.08 -8.89 12.15
N GLU A 147 -2.41 -9.09 12.17
CA GLU A 147 -3.03 -10.39 11.86
C GLU A 147 -3.22 -10.60 10.36
N MET A 148 -3.21 -9.52 9.59
CA MET A 148 -3.43 -9.51 8.15
C MET A 148 -2.37 -8.63 7.47
N PRO A 149 -2.00 -8.92 6.21
CA PRO A 149 -1.00 -8.14 5.50
C PRO A 149 -1.46 -6.70 5.23
N PRO A 150 -0.55 -5.80 4.82
CA PRO A 150 -0.92 -4.41 4.56
C PRO A 150 -1.99 -4.29 3.47
N HIS A 151 -3.07 -3.58 3.77
CA HIS A 151 -4.17 -3.33 2.83
C HIS A 151 -4.99 -2.09 3.23
N ILE A 152 -5.70 -1.49 2.27
CA ILE A 152 -6.59 -0.34 2.54
C ILE A 152 -7.76 -0.70 3.48
N TYR A 153 -8.23 -1.95 3.43
CA TYR A 153 -9.26 -2.45 4.34
C TYR A 153 -8.75 -2.54 5.78
N ALA A 154 -7.49 -2.90 6.01
CA ALA A 154 -6.90 -2.88 7.35
C ALA A 154 -6.85 -1.45 7.94
N ILE A 155 -6.55 -0.45 7.11
CA ILE A 155 -6.56 0.96 7.53
C ILE A 155 -7.99 1.40 7.87
N SER A 156 -8.95 1.03 7.02
CA SER A 156 -10.37 1.34 7.20
C SER A 156 -10.93 0.71 8.49
N GLU A 157 -10.63 -0.57 8.72
CA GLU A 157 -11.00 -1.30 9.93
C GLU A 157 -10.36 -0.72 11.18
N SER A 158 -9.07 -0.38 11.11
CA SER A 158 -8.37 0.23 12.24
C SER A 158 -8.99 1.58 12.61
N ALA A 159 -9.27 2.44 11.64
CA ALA A 159 -9.92 3.73 11.88
C ALA A 159 -11.34 3.54 12.45
N TYR A 160 -12.16 2.67 11.85
CA TYR A 160 -13.51 2.38 12.32
C TYR A 160 -13.51 1.84 13.77
N ARG A 161 -12.61 0.92 14.09
CA ARG A 161 -12.49 0.36 15.43
C ARG A 161 -11.99 1.39 16.45
N CYS A 162 -10.97 2.19 16.11
CA CYS A 162 -10.49 3.26 17.00
C CYS A 162 -11.60 4.29 17.27
N MET A 163 -12.37 4.69 16.25
CA MET A 163 -13.53 5.57 16.41
C MET A 163 -14.54 5.04 17.45
N LEU A 164 -14.88 3.75 17.38
CA LEU A 164 -15.83 3.14 18.31
C LEU A 164 -15.25 2.93 19.72
N GLN A 165 -13.96 2.62 19.82
CA GLN A 165 -13.28 2.34 21.09
C GLN A 165 -12.96 3.63 21.86
N ASP A 166 -12.33 4.59 21.17
CA ASP A 166 -11.82 5.82 21.78
C ASP A 166 -12.87 6.93 21.78
N ARG A 167 -13.98 6.74 21.04
CA ARG A 167 -15.09 7.71 20.87
C ARG A 167 -14.61 9.06 20.32
N GLU A 168 -13.63 8.99 19.43
CA GLU A 168 -13.04 10.15 18.75
C GLU A 168 -13.23 10.02 17.24
N ASP A 169 -13.64 11.11 16.60
CA ASP A 169 -13.81 11.17 15.14
C ASP A 169 -12.48 10.89 14.42
N GLN A 170 -12.53 10.10 13.35
CA GLN A 170 -11.34 9.67 12.60
C GLN A 170 -11.30 10.27 11.20
N SER A 171 -10.11 10.38 10.63
CA SER A 171 -9.91 10.81 9.25
C SER A 171 -8.91 9.91 8.51
N ILE A 172 -9.22 9.61 7.24
CA ILE A 172 -8.31 8.90 6.33
C ILE A 172 -7.93 9.87 5.22
N LEU A 173 -6.69 10.34 5.23
CA LEU A 173 -6.16 11.27 4.24
C LEU A 173 -5.37 10.53 3.16
N CYS A 174 -5.87 10.56 1.93
CA CYS A 174 -5.14 10.02 0.76
C CYS A 174 -4.28 11.12 0.13
N THR A 175 -2.95 11.04 0.29
CA THR A 175 -1.99 11.99 -0.31
C THR A 175 -1.35 11.40 -1.57
N GLY A 176 -0.62 12.25 -2.32
CA GLY A 176 0.14 11.86 -3.50
C GLY A 176 -0.15 12.72 -4.72
N GLU A 177 0.69 12.59 -5.74
CA GLU A 177 0.57 13.35 -7.00
C GLU A 177 -0.71 12.99 -7.79
N SER A 178 -0.99 13.78 -8.83
CA SER A 178 -2.07 13.43 -9.77
C SER A 178 -1.78 12.08 -10.44
N GLY A 179 -2.77 11.19 -10.47
CA GLY A 179 -2.62 9.82 -10.98
C GLY A 179 -2.13 8.79 -9.97
N ALA A 180 -1.76 9.18 -8.74
CA ALA A 180 -1.27 8.26 -7.71
C ALA A 180 -2.33 7.26 -7.17
N GLY A 181 -3.61 7.41 -7.54
CA GLY A 181 -4.68 6.50 -7.11
C GLY A 181 -5.44 6.92 -5.84
N LYS A 182 -5.38 8.21 -5.45
CA LYS A 182 -6.13 8.76 -4.30
C LYS A 182 -7.62 8.42 -4.35
N THR A 183 -8.27 8.75 -5.47
CA THR A 183 -9.71 8.56 -5.68
C THR A 183 -10.12 7.10 -5.55
N GLU A 184 -9.34 6.18 -6.10
CA GLU A 184 -9.62 4.73 -6.03
C GLU A 184 -9.49 4.20 -4.61
N ASN A 185 -8.45 4.60 -3.86
CA ASN A 185 -8.32 4.22 -2.46
C ASN A 185 -9.51 4.76 -1.63
N THR A 186 -9.95 6.01 -1.85
CA THR A 186 -11.14 6.55 -1.19
C THR A 186 -12.40 5.73 -1.49
N LYS A 187 -12.60 5.30 -2.75
CA LYS A 187 -13.72 4.40 -3.10
C LYS A 187 -13.66 3.09 -2.32
N LYS A 188 -12.47 2.51 -2.16
CA LYS A 188 -12.27 1.25 -1.42
C LYS A 188 -12.53 1.39 0.08
N VAL A 189 -12.14 2.52 0.69
CA VAL A 189 -12.48 2.83 2.09
C VAL A 189 -14.00 2.86 2.27
N ILE A 190 -14.70 3.60 1.40
CA ILE A 190 -16.17 3.69 1.45
C ILE A 190 -16.82 2.33 1.24
N GLN A 191 -16.33 1.55 0.26
CA GLN A 191 -16.81 0.18 -0.01
C GLN A 191 -16.69 -0.71 1.23
N TYR A 192 -15.56 -0.64 1.94
CA TYR A 192 -15.33 -1.43 3.15
C TYR A 192 -16.30 -1.05 4.26
N LEU A 193 -16.40 0.24 4.58
CA LEU A 193 -17.28 0.75 5.64
C LEU A 193 -18.76 0.48 5.34
N ALA A 194 -19.18 0.69 4.10
CA ALA A 194 -20.52 0.38 3.62
C ALA A 194 -20.90 -1.09 3.79
N HIS A 195 -19.92 -2.00 3.76
CA HIS A 195 -20.16 -3.43 3.99
C HIS A 195 -20.17 -3.76 5.48
N VAL A 196 -19.14 -3.35 6.21
CA VAL A 196 -18.90 -3.76 7.61
C VAL A 196 -19.82 -3.06 8.61
N ALA A 197 -20.14 -1.78 8.36
CA ALA A 197 -20.93 -0.92 9.25
C ALA A 197 -22.36 -0.68 8.74
N SER A 198 -22.85 -1.51 7.81
CA SER A 198 -24.25 -1.45 7.37
C SER A 198 -25.21 -2.03 8.40
N SER A 199 -26.40 -1.44 8.50
CA SER A 199 -27.46 -1.95 9.37
C SER A 199 -28.25 -3.05 8.66
N HIS A 200 -28.05 -4.31 9.06
CA HIS A 200 -28.77 -5.46 8.49
C HIS A 200 -30.16 -5.70 9.09
N LYS A 201 -30.74 -4.76 9.86
CA LYS A 201 -32.03 -4.95 10.52
C LYS A 201 -33.12 -5.34 9.50
N GLY A 202 -33.49 -6.62 9.51
CA GLY A 202 -34.62 -7.19 8.75
C GLY A 202 -34.30 -7.81 7.39
N ARG A 203 -33.03 -7.93 6.95
CA ARG A 203 -32.69 -8.55 5.66
C ARG A 203 -32.17 -9.98 5.82
N LYS A 204 -32.69 -10.90 4.99
CA LYS A 204 -32.25 -12.31 4.92
C LYS A 204 -30.90 -12.49 4.21
N ASP A 205 -30.44 -11.46 3.50
CA ASP A 205 -29.21 -11.49 2.70
C ASP A 205 -28.25 -10.42 3.21
N HIS A 206 -27.16 -10.86 3.85
CA HIS A 206 -26.16 -9.99 4.46
C HIS A 206 -25.20 -9.35 3.45
N ASN A 207 -25.20 -9.83 2.19
CA ASN A 207 -24.29 -9.37 1.14
C ASN A 207 -24.84 -8.17 0.35
N ILE A 208 -26.08 -7.73 0.60
CA ILE A 208 -26.67 -6.59 -0.10
C ILE A 208 -26.56 -5.34 0.78
N PRO A 209 -25.75 -4.32 0.37
CA PRO A 209 -25.67 -3.06 1.11
C PRO A 209 -27.05 -2.46 1.38
N GLY A 210 -27.21 -1.80 2.53
CA GLY A 210 -28.38 -1.00 2.84
C GLY A 210 -28.65 0.06 1.75
N GLU A 211 -29.86 0.63 1.75
CA GLU A 211 -30.25 1.59 0.72
C GLU A 211 -29.37 2.86 0.74
N LEU A 212 -29.01 3.33 1.94
CA LEU A 212 -28.12 4.47 2.14
C LEU A 212 -26.70 4.17 1.65
N GLU A 213 -26.19 2.97 1.94
CA GLU A 213 -24.87 2.50 1.58
C GLU A 213 -24.76 2.33 0.06
N ARG A 214 -25.82 1.83 -0.59
CA ARG A 214 -25.92 1.78 -2.05
C ARG A 214 -25.90 3.19 -2.65
N GLN A 215 -26.64 4.15 -2.08
CA GLN A 215 -26.62 5.54 -2.55
C GLN A 215 -25.23 6.17 -2.38
N LEU A 216 -24.56 5.92 -1.26
CA LEU A 216 -23.20 6.41 -1.00
C LEU A 216 -22.18 5.88 -2.02
N LEU A 217 -22.30 4.60 -2.40
CA LEU A 217 -21.46 4.01 -3.46
C LEU A 217 -21.75 4.62 -4.84
N GLN A 218 -23.02 4.92 -5.15
CA GLN A 218 -23.44 5.49 -6.42
C GLN A 218 -23.18 7.00 -6.54
N ALA A 219 -22.97 7.71 -5.42
CA ALA A 219 -22.67 9.14 -5.43
C ALA A 219 -21.33 9.46 -6.12
N ASN A 220 -20.31 8.61 -5.96
CA ASN A 220 -18.99 8.82 -6.57
C ASN A 220 -19.06 8.86 -8.12
N PRO A 221 -19.65 7.87 -8.82
CA PRO A 221 -19.86 7.94 -10.27
C PRO A 221 -20.50 9.23 -10.77
N ILE A 222 -21.49 9.77 -10.05
CA ILE A 222 -22.18 11.01 -10.41
C ILE A 222 -21.20 12.19 -10.31
N LEU A 223 -20.50 12.33 -9.19
CA LEU A 223 -19.52 13.40 -9.00
C LEU A 223 -18.38 13.32 -10.03
N GLU A 224 -17.96 12.11 -10.38
CA GLU A 224 -16.93 11.91 -11.42
C GLU A 224 -17.44 12.31 -12.81
N SER A 225 -18.70 12.04 -13.15
CA SER A 225 -19.25 12.44 -14.46
C SER A 225 -19.30 13.95 -14.68
N PHE A 226 -19.40 14.75 -13.61
CA PHE A 226 -19.48 16.22 -13.69
C PHE A 226 -18.18 16.94 -13.31
N GLY A 227 -17.26 16.26 -12.61
CA GLY A 227 -16.06 16.88 -12.06
C GLY A 227 -14.74 16.20 -12.40
N ASN A 228 -14.76 15.08 -13.13
CA ASN A 228 -13.53 14.51 -13.67
C ASN A 228 -13.34 14.88 -15.15
N ALA A 229 -12.09 15.06 -15.54
CA ALA A 229 -11.71 15.32 -16.93
C ALA A 229 -10.39 14.62 -17.27
N LYS A 230 -10.23 14.29 -18.54
CA LYS A 230 -8.95 13.77 -19.07
C LYS A 230 -7.88 14.85 -19.00
N THR A 231 -6.69 14.45 -18.56
CA THR A 231 -5.47 15.28 -18.56
C THR A 231 -4.32 14.49 -19.19
N VAL A 232 -3.18 15.15 -19.42
CA VAL A 232 -1.97 14.49 -19.93
C VAL A 232 -1.46 13.39 -18.97
N LYS A 233 -1.69 13.53 -17.66
CA LYS A 233 -1.17 12.60 -16.63
C LYS A 233 -2.18 11.54 -16.17
N ASN A 234 -3.49 11.78 -16.37
CA ASN A 234 -4.55 10.92 -15.86
C ASN A 234 -5.81 11.10 -16.72
N ASP A 235 -6.30 10.00 -17.30
CA ASP A 235 -7.50 9.96 -18.15
C ASP A 235 -8.81 10.24 -17.40
N ASN A 236 -8.84 10.00 -16.08
CA ASN A 236 -9.99 10.27 -15.21
C ASN A 236 -9.53 11.16 -14.02
N SER A 237 -8.96 12.32 -14.32
CA SER A 237 -8.44 13.22 -13.29
C SER A 237 -9.57 13.95 -12.59
N SER A 238 -9.68 13.78 -11.26
CA SER A 238 -10.55 14.65 -10.45
C SER A 238 -10.06 16.09 -10.53
N ARG A 239 -10.98 16.99 -10.91
CA ARG A 239 -10.74 18.44 -11.04
C ARG A 239 -11.23 19.23 -9.83
N PHE A 240 -11.67 18.52 -8.79
CA PHE A 240 -12.14 19.07 -7.54
C PHE A 240 -11.62 18.23 -6.36
N GLY A 241 -11.43 18.88 -5.22
CA GLY A 241 -11.22 18.20 -3.94
C GLY A 241 -12.55 17.69 -3.39
N LYS A 242 -12.55 16.50 -2.80
CA LYS A 242 -13.72 15.93 -2.13
C LYS A 242 -13.39 15.54 -0.69
N PHE A 243 -14.20 16.01 0.24
CA PHE A 243 -14.17 15.60 1.64
C PHE A 243 -15.49 14.89 1.95
N ILE A 244 -15.42 13.60 2.27
CA ILE A 244 -16.59 12.76 2.50
C ILE A 244 -16.65 12.43 3.98
N ARG A 245 -17.67 12.93 4.66
CA ARG A 245 -17.97 12.63 6.07
C ARG A 245 -19.01 11.53 6.14
N ILE A 246 -18.71 10.43 6.81
CA ILE A 246 -19.66 9.34 7.09
C ILE A 246 -20.02 9.41 8.57
N ASN A 247 -21.32 9.41 8.88
CA ASN A 247 -21.84 9.51 10.23
C ASN A 247 -22.30 8.13 10.71
N PHE A 248 -21.94 7.80 11.95
CA PHE A 248 -22.28 6.54 12.59
C PHE A 248 -23.17 6.78 13.82
N ASP A 249 -24.06 5.84 14.14
CA ASP A 249 -24.79 5.85 15.40
C ASP A 249 -23.96 5.28 16.56
N VAL A 250 -24.54 5.31 17.76
CA VAL A 250 -23.90 4.78 18.98
C VAL A 250 -23.66 3.27 18.95
N THR A 251 -24.33 2.54 18.05
CA THR A 251 -24.12 1.10 17.84
C THR A 251 -23.08 0.80 16.75
N GLY A 252 -22.61 1.84 16.06
CA GLY A 252 -21.60 1.76 15.00
C GLY A 252 -22.17 1.63 13.58
N TYR A 253 -23.49 1.76 13.38
CA TYR A 253 -24.06 1.68 12.03
C TYR A 253 -24.02 3.01 11.31
N ILE A 254 -23.84 2.97 9.98
CA ILE A 254 -23.93 4.16 9.14
C ILE A 254 -25.36 4.71 9.17
N VAL A 255 -25.50 6.00 9.51
CA VAL A 255 -26.79 6.72 9.55
C VAL A 255 -26.87 7.88 8.59
N GLY A 256 -25.73 8.33 8.03
CA GLY A 256 -25.72 9.39 7.04
C GLY A 256 -24.34 9.61 6.43
N ALA A 257 -24.29 10.38 5.36
CA ALA A 257 -23.04 10.85 4.76
C ALA A 257 -23.21 12.26 4.20
N ASN A 258 -22.14 13.06 4.25
CA ASN A 258 -22.06 14.39 3.68
C ASN A 258 -20.82 14.47 2.77
N ILE A 259 -20.92 15.18 1.66
CA ILE A 259 -19.82 15.40 0.72
C ILE A 259 -19.62 16.90 0.58
N GLU A 260 -18.49 17.38 1.08
CA GLU A 260 -18.04 18.76 0.88
C GLU A 260 -17.06 18.79 -0.30
N THR A 261 -17.39 19.58 -1.31
CA THR A 261 -16.54 19.79 -2.48
C THR A 261 -15.70 21.06 -2.30
N CYS A 262 -14.38 20.92 -2.37
CA CYS A 262 -13.44 22.03 -2.27
C CYS A 262 -12.79 22.31 -3.63
N ILE A 263 -12.94 23.54 -4.12
CA ILE A 263 -12.32 24.13 -5.33
C ILE A 263 -12.57 23.32 -6.62
N LEU A 264 -13.41 23.83 -7.52
CA LEU A 264 -13.49 23.37 -8.91
C LEU A 264 -12.41 24.07 -9.75
N PHE A 265 -11.54 23.30 -10.43
CA PHE A 265 -10.52 23.80 -11.37
C PHE A 265 -10.81 23.48 -12.83
#